data_AF-A0AAV5MCN8-F1
#
_entry.id   AF-A0AAV5MCN8-F1
#
_cell.length_a   1.000
_cell.length_b   1.000
_cell.length_c   1.000
_cell.angle_alpha   90.00
_cell.angle_beta   90.00
_cell.angle_gamma   90.00
#
_symmetry.space_group_name_H-M   'P 1'
#
loop_
_entity.id
_entity.type
_entity.pdbx_description
1 polymer ?
#
loop_
_entity_poly.entity_id
_entity_poly.type
_entity_poly.pdbx_seq_one_letter_code
_entity_poly.pdbx_strand_id
1 'polypeptide(L)'
;MDCEWAEANSDKSEDKRAAARRLDFQLGWYLHPLYYGDYPQVMREKLGNRLPKFSEEDKELLRNTMDFVGLNQYSARFIAHAADGPEEVSFYKDQEIEIIAQWEGGEMIGEKV
;
A
#
# COMPACT_ATOMS: atom_id res chain seq x y z
N MET A 1 -13.11 -4.89 -0.83
CA MET A 1 -11.83 -4.15 -0.87
C MET A 1 -10.83 -4.97 -1.66
N ASP A 2 -10.26 -4.41 -2.73
CA ASP A 2 -9.19 -5.10 -3.45
C ASP A 2 -7.95 -5.26 -2.56
N CYS A 3 -7.37 -6.45 -2.57
CA CYS A 3 -6.25 -6.80 -1.73
C CYS A 3 -5.22 -7.62 -2.52
N GLU A 4 -3.96 -7.20 -2.41
CA GLU A 4 -2.79 -7.94 -2.88
C GLU A 4 -1.84 -8.01 -1.69
N TRP A 5 -1.45 -9.23 -1.30
CA TRP A 5 -0.53 -9.37 -0.16
C TRP A 5 0.85 -8.86 -0.56
N ALA A 6 1.45 -8.03 0.28
CA ALA A 6 2.79 -7.52 0.10
C ALA A 6 3.76 -8.27 1.00
N GLU A 7 4.57 -9.13 0.41
CA GLU A 7 5.65 -9.84 1.09
C GLU A 7 6.96 -9.08 0.89
N ALA A 8 7.80 -8.99 1.92
CA ALA A 8 9.11 -8.36 1.77
C ALA A 8 10.00 -9.21 0.86
N ASN A 9 10.69 -8.59 -0.10
CA ASN A 9 11.58 -9.31 -1.01
C ASN A 9 12.80 -9.92 -0.29
N SER A 10 13.21 -9.34 0.84
CA SER A 10 14.31 -9.85 1.65
C SER A 10 14.13 -9.54 3.13
N ASP A 11 15.04 -10.06 3.96
CA ASP A 11 15.05 -9.80 5.39
C ASP A 11 15.51 -8.38 5.79
N LYS A 12 15.91 -7.56 4.81
CA LYS A 12 16.32 -6.16 5.03
C LYS A 12 15.18 -5.34 5.63
N SER A 13 15.53 -4.43 6.54
CA SER A 13 14.57 -3.57 7.23
C SER A 13 13.80 -2.65 6.28
N GLU A 14 14.45 -2.28 5.18
CA GLU A 14 13.97 -1.40 4.13
C GLU A 14 12.85 -2.07 3.35
N ASP A 15 13.05 -3.34 2.95
CA ASP A 15 12.06 -4.13 2.23
C ASP A 15 10.85 -4.46 3.11
N LYS A 16 11.08 -4.76 4.39
CA LYS A 16 9.99 -4.94 5.37
C LYS A 16 9.14 -3.69 5.52
N ARG A 17 9.78 -2.51 5.61
CA ARG A 17 9.07 -1.22 5.63
C ARG A 17 8.36 -0.95 4.31
N ALA A 18 8.97 -1.28 3.17
CA ALA A 18 8.36 -1.13 1.85
C ALA A 18 7.09 -1.99 1.70
N ALA A 19 7.13 -3.25 2.13
CA ALA A 19 5.96 -4.14 2.15
C ALA A 19 4.84 -3.59 3.06
N ALA A 20 5.17 -3.08 4.24
CA ALA A 20 4.18 -2.44 5.12
C ALA A 20 3.54 -1.20 4.47
N ARG A 21 4.35 -0.33 3.82
CA ARG A 21 3.84 0.83 3.07
C ARG A 21 2.91 0.43 1.93
N ARG A 22 3.22 -0.65 1.22
CA ARG A 22 2.36 -1.19 0.15
C ARG A 22 0.97 -1.56 0.67
N LEU A 23 0.91 -2.18 1.85
CA LEU A 23 -0.35 -2.52 2.52
C LEU A 23 -1.12 -1.28 2.98
N ASP A 24 -0.43 -0.28 3.54
CA ASP A 24 -1.05 1.00 3.92
C ASP A 24 -1.66 1.72 2.72
N PHE A 25 -0.97 1.75 1.58
CA PHE A 25 -1.47 2.41 0.37
C PHE A 25 -2.57 1.61 -0.36
N GLN A 26 -2.76 0.31 -0.07
CA GLN A 26 -3.85 -0.48 -0.67
C GLN A 26 -5.06 -0.63 0.23
N LEU A 27 -4.84 -1.17 1.43
CA LEU A 27 -5.89 -1.44 2.40
C LEU A 27 -6.05 -0.27 3.35
N GLY A 28 -4.93 0.23 3.88
CA GLY A 28 -4.92 1.30 4.88
C GLY A 28 -5.58 2.59 4.39
N TRP A 29 -5.43 2.93 3.11
CA TRP A 29 -6.07 4.10 2.50
C TRP A 29 -7.55 4.18 2.86
N TYR A 30 -8.27 3.06 2.78
CA TYR A 30 -9.71 3.03 3.00
C TYR A 30 -10.09 2.57 4.41
N LEU A 31 -9.43 1.53 4.93
CA LEU A 31 -9.80 0.94 6.22
C LEU A 31 -9.36 1.81 7.40
N HIS A 32 -8.24 2.52 7.29
CA HIS A 32 -7.75 3.33 8.39
C HIS A 32 -8.68 4.53 8.68
N PRO A 33 -9.22 5.25 7.69
CA PRO A 33 -10.25 6.27 7.96
C PRO A 33 -11.53 5.71 8.56
N LEU A 34 -12.00 4.54 8.10
CA LEU A 34 -13.24 3.93 8.60
C LEU A 34 -13.10 3.42 10.04
N TYR A 35 -11.91 3.02 10.45
CA TYR A 35 -11.67 2.46 11.78
C TYR A 35 -11.13 3.50 12.78
N TYR A 36 -10.20 4.36 12.35
CA TYR A 36 -9.48 5.33 13.20
C TYR A 36 -9.83 6.78 12.91
N GLY A 37 -10.60 7.08 11.86
CA GLY A 37 -11.02 8.44 11.52
C GLY A 37 -9.96 9.27 10.78
N ASP A 38 -8.85 8.68 10.35
CA ASP A 38 -7.89 9.37 9.47
C ASP A 38 -7.13 8.38 8.58
N TYR A 39 -6.41 8.85 7.56
CA TYR A 39 -5.52 8.03 6.75
C TYR A 39 -4.32 7.50 7.56
N PRO A 40 -3.63 6.43 7.09
CA PRO A 40 -2.40 5.96 7.71
C PRO A 40 -1.35 7.07 7.80
N GLN A 41 -0.58 7.11 8.89
CA GLN A 41 0.45 8.14 9.11
C GLN A 41 1.47 8.19 7.97
N VAL A 42 1.89 7.04 7.43
CA VAL A 42 2.86 7.01 6.33
C VAL A 42 2.34 7.68 5.06
N MET A 43 1.03 7.58 4.79
CA MET A 43 0.42 8.27 3.66
C MET A 43 0.39 9.78 3.89
N ARG A 44 0.12 10.23 5.12
CA ARG A 44 0.19 11.66 5.49
C ARG A 44 1.59 12.22 5.26
N GLU A 45 2.62 11.49 5.67
CA GLU A 45 4.02 11.89 5.52
C GLU A 45 4.45 11.96 4.05
N LYS A 46 4.09 10.96 3.23
CA LYS A 46 4.55 10.87 1.83
C LYS A 46 3.75 11.73 0.85
N LEU A 47 2.44 11.83 1.05
CA LEU A 47 1.56 12.57 0.13
C LEU A 47 1.43 14.05 0.52
N GLY A 48 1.61 14.38 1.81
CA GLY A 48 1.52 15.74 2.33
C GLY A 48 0.22 16.43 1.93
N ASN A 49 0.33 17.59 1.30
CA ASN A 49 -0.82 18.41 0.89
C ASN A 49 -1.66 17.79 -0.24
N ARG A 50 -1.14 16.76 -0.95
CA ARG A 50 -1.92 16.05 -1.97
C ARG A 50 -2.99 15.16 -1.36
N LEU A 51 -2.86 14.79 -0.09
CA LEU A 51 -3.83 13.97 0.63
C LEU A 51 -4.78 14.86 1.43
N PRO A 52 -6.09 14.91 1.09
CA PRO A 52 -7.06 15.75 1.79
C PRO A 52 -7.13 15.47 3.29
N LYS A 53 -7.56 16.46 4.06
CA LYS A 53 -7.85 16.30 5.49
C LYS A 53 -9.34 16.13 5.69
N PHE A 54 -9.73 15.14 6.48
CA PHE A 54 -11.10 15.00 6.92
C PHE A 54 -11.47 16.15 7.86
N SER A 55 -12.65 16.72 7.66
CA SER A 55 -13.25 17.62 8.65
C SER A 55 -13.66 16.83 9.90
N GLU A 56 -13.94 17.50 11.02
CA GLU A 56 -14.43 16.80 12.22
C GLU A 56 -15.78 16.11 11.96
N GLU A 57 -16.64 16.71 11.14
CA GLU A 57 -17.91 16.11 10.71
C GLU A 57 -17.69 14.82 9.90
N ASP A 58 -16.74 14.81 8.97
CA ASP A 58 -16.40 13.60 8.20
C ASP A 58 -15.87 12.49 9.12
N LYS A 59 -15.06 12.83 10.12
CA LYS A 59 -14.51 11.85 11.08
C LYS A 59 -15.60 11.22 11.93
N GLU A 60 -16.55 12.03 12.39
CA GLU A 60 -17.72 11.53 13.13
C GLU A 60 -18.58 10.62 12.26
N LEU A 61 -18.79 10.99 11.00
CA LEU A 61 -19.55 10.19 10.04
C LEU A 61 -18.88 8.83 9.76
N LEU A 62 -17.55 8.77 9.66
CA LEU A 62 -16.83 7.55 9.32
C LEU A 62 -16.73 6.55 10.49
N ARG A 63 -16.68 7.05 11.73
CA ARG A 63 -16.40 6.24 12.91
C ARG A 63 -17.49 5.19 13.17
N ASN A 64 -17.08 3.94 13.38
CA ASN A 64 -17.95 2.80 13.72
C ASN A 64 -19.03 2.48 12.66
N THR A 65 -18.80 2.78 11.39
CA THR A 65 -19.77 2.54 10.31
C THR A 65 -19.70 1.14 9.68
N MET A 66 -18.75 0.31 10.09
CA MET A 66 -18.53 -1.01 9.47
C MET A 66 -19.00 -2.15 10.38
N ASP A 67 -19.94 -2.95 9.87
CA ASP A 67 -20.36 -4.21 10.50
C ASP A 67 -19.48 -5.40 10.05
N PHE A 68 -18.95 -5.36 8.82
CA PHE A 68 -18.07 -6.38 8.25
C PHE A 68 -17.13 -5.77 7.20
N VAL A 69 -16.02 -6.47 6.92
CA VAL A 69 -15.06 -6.09 5.88
C VAL A 69 -14.91 -7.24 4.89
N GLY A 70 -15.23 -6.99 3.62
CA GLY A 70 -14.99 -7.93 2.52
C GLY A 70 -13.66 -7.67 1.82
N LEU A 71 -12.82 -8.71 1.71
CA LEU A 71 -11.54 -8.66 1.00
C LEU A 71 -11.61 -9.46 -0.30
N ASN A 72 -11.26 -8.80 -1.42
CA ASN A 72 -11.13 -9.42 -2.73
C ASN A 72 -9.65 -9.71 -2.94
N GLN A 73 -9.20 -10.92 -2.56
CA GLN A 73 -7.80 -11.33 -2.62
C GLN A 73 -7.57 -12.27 -3.81
N TYR A 74 -6.62 -11.92 -4.68
CA TYR A 74 -6.29 -12.73 -5.86
C TYR A 74 -4.82 -13.12 -5.95
N SER A 75 -3.91 -12.31 -5.41
CA SER A 75 -2.47 -12.58 -5.56
C SER A 75 -1.63 -11.97 -4.44
N ALA A 76 -0.34 -12.34 -4.43
CA ALA A 76 0.68 -11.75 -3.58
C ALA A 76 1.86 -11.28 -4.44
N ARG A 77 2.61 -10.30 -3.93
CA ARG A 77 3.82 -9.77 -4.57
C ARG A 77 4.95 -9.67 -3.57
N PHE A 78 6.17 -9.92 -4.05
CA PHE A 78 7.36 -9.51 -3.35
C PHE A 78 7.63 -8.03 -3.60
N ILE A 79 7.93 -7.29 -2.54
CA ILE A 79 8.15 -5.85 -2.54
C ILE A 79 9.56 -5.57 -2.04
N ALA A 80 10.33 -4.85 -2.86
CA ALA A 80 11.62 -4.29 -2.47
C ALA A 80 11.49 -2.79 -2.23
N HIS A 81 12.36 -2.22 -1.40
CA HIS A 81 12.50 -0.78 -1.29
C HIS A 81 13.19 -0.21 -2.53
N ALA A 82 12.58 0.81 -3.13
CA ALA A 82 13.20 1.61 -4.18
C ALA A 82 13.58 3.00 -3.65
N ALA A 83 14.83 3.41 -3.84
CA ALA A 83 15.26 4.78 -3.60
C ALA A 83 14.69 5.71 -4.68
N ASP A 84 14.48 6.99 -4.34
CA ASP A 84 13.77 7.97 -5.16
C ASP A 84 14.25 8.04 -6.63
N GLY A 85 13.28 8.12 -7.54
CA GLY A 85 13.44 8.49 -8.96
C GLY A 85 12.72 9.83 -9.26
N PRO A 86 12.86 10.41 -10.46
CA PRO A 86 12.54 11.82 -10.72
C PRO A 86 11.07 12.20 -10.47
N GLU A 87 10.84 13.51 -10.27
CA GLU A 87 9.68 14.28 -9.76
C GLU A 87 8.25 13.96 -10.31
N GLU A 88 8.08 12.92 -11.11
CA GLU A 88 6.77 12.53 -11.62
C GLU A 88 5.93 11.80 -10.57
N VAL A 89 4.73 12.34 -10.35
CA VAL A 89 3.69 11.74 -9.50
C VAL A 89 3.33 10.35 -10.04
N SER A 90 3.51 9.32 -9.21
CA SER A 90 3.10 7.95 -9.52
C SER A 90 2.75 7.20 -8.25
N PHE A 91 1.67 6.43 -8.29
CA PHE A 91 1.15 5.67 -7.15
C PHE A 91 2.22 4.82 -6.46
N TYR A 92 3.02 4.07 -7.23
CA TYR A 92 4.08 3.22 -6.68
C TYR A 92 5.34 3.98 -6.28
N LYS A 93 5.65 5.09 -6.96
CA LYS A 93 6.79 5.94 -6.57
C LYS A 93 6.53 6.64 -5.23
N ASP A 94 5.30 7.11 -5.01
CA ASP A 94 4.86 7.70 -3.73
C ASP A 94 4.98 6.71 -2.56
N GLN A 95 5.17 5.42 -2.82
CA GLN A 95 5.37 4.38 -1.81
C GLN A 95 6.84 4.02 -1.60
N GLU A 96 7.76 4.49 -2.46
CA GLU A 96 9.19 4.10 -2.49
C GLU A 96 9.37 2.58 -2.54
N ILE A 97 8.69 1.95 -3.51
CA ILE A 97 8.69 0.50 -3.69
C ILE A 97 8.99 0.10 -5.12
N GLU A 98 9.47 -1.13 -5.25
CA GLU A 98 9.55 -1.89 -6.49
C GLU A 98 8.77 -3.20 -6.31
N ILE A 99 7.92 -3.54 -7.28
CA ILE A 99 7.20 -4.82 -7.32
C ILE A 99 8.06 -5.83 -8.08
N ILE A 100 8.46 -6.89 -7.39
CA ILE A 100 9.27 -7.94 -7.97
C ILE A 100 8.35 -8.95 -8.66
N ALA A 101 8.31 -8.88 -9.98
CA ALA A 101 7.47 -9.75 -10.82
C ALA A 101 8.13 -11.11 -11.13
N GLN A 102 9.46 -11.20 -11.02
CA GLN A 102 10.23 -12.39 -11.30
C GLN A 102 11.09 -12.71 -10.08
N TRP A 103 10.95 -13.93 -9.56
CA TRP A 103 11.79 -14.40 -8.47
C TRP A 103 13.20 -14.71 -9.03
N GLU A 104 14.26 -14.23 -8.37
CA GLU A 104 15.64 -14.33 -8.89
C GLU A 104 16.10 -15.78 -9.16
N GLY A 105 15.60 -16.75 -8.40
CA GLY A 105 15.89 -18.18 -8.64
C GLY A 105 14.82 -18.92 -9.44
N GLY A 106 13.82 -18.19 -9.95
CA GLY A 106 12.63 -18.79 -10.56
C GLY A 106 12.80 -18.93 -12.06
N GLU A 107 12.50 -20.10 -12.59
CA GLU A 107 12.41 -20.28 -14.04
C GLU A 107 11.00 -19.96 -14.50
N MET A 108 10.88 -19.13 -15.55
CA MET A 108 9.59 -18.86 -16.19
C MET A 108 9.05 -20.15 -16.80
N ILE A 109 7.84 -20.53 -16.42
CA ILE A 109 7.15 -21.68 -17.01
C ILE A 109 6.15 -21.16 -18.05
N GLY A 110 6.36 -21.54 -19.31
CA GLY A 110 5.52 -21.17 -20.45
C GLY A 110 5.96 -19.90 -21.17
N GLU A 111 5.47 -19.73 -22.40
CA GLU A 111 5.73 -18.53 -23.20
C GLU A 111 4.80 -17.38 -22.76
N LYS A 112 5.32 -16.14 -22.82
CA LYS A 112 4.53 -14.94 -22.57
C LYS A 112 3.64 -14.69 -23.81
N VAL A 113 2.38 -15.08 -23.73
CA VAL A 113 1.37 -14.84 -24.77
C VAL A 113 0.97 -13.37 -24.81
#